data_AF-A0A963VK05-F1
#
_entry.id   AF-A0A963VK05-F1
#
_cell.length_a   1.000
_cell.length_b   1.000
_cell.length_c   1.000
_cell.angle_alpha   90.00
_cell.angle_beta   90.00
_cell.angle_gamma   90.00
#
_symmetry.space_group_name_H-M   'P 1'
#
loop_
_entity.id
_entity.type
_entity.pdbx_description
1 polymer ?
#
loop_
_entity_poly.entity_id
_entity_poly.type
_entity_poly.pdbx_seq_one_letter_code
_entity_poly.pdbx_strand_id
1 'polypeptide(L)'
;MSFDLSRVRFDARKDFFGIVMQQGRVQLDAEWNEWVAQLARRIQATSLDTFGGTVVPRTTPDGFRIDAIGGDLRIGLGRIHVDGLLVENHGGAPATWDPRLASPTGTAAPGYTEQPYYPAPPALPAGGPHLVYLDVWQRDVTAVEDPGLIEPAVGVDTTGRLQTVWQVKLLPDVGNSSCATPDADLPGWAAATAPSAGRLSNATGDPGGEPDPCRVPPAAGYRGLENQLYRVQVHTGGPLGTATFKWSRDNATVASRASHVNAARDRVTVESIGRDDVLRFHDGDWVEVTDDHRELHGLPGVLRRIRVAGGVDETARSLSFDVALPAGLFPTDAQQATDPARHTRVRRWDQSGAVRREDGTAVANLNDAGSDGDIVIPADGSRLFLEHGILVAFSATSPDGLFRSGDHWV
;
A
#
# COMPACT_ATOMS: atom_id res chain seq x y z
N MET A 1 0.67 -1.07 2.64
CA MET A 1 0.12 -1.79 3.81
C MET A 1 -0.97 -0.98 4.50
N SER A 2 -1.34 -1.28 5.76
CA SER A 2 -2.39 -0.57 6.49
C SER A 2 -2.26 -0.71 8.01
N PHE A 3 -2.79 0.26 8.74
CA PHE A 3 -2.76 0.34 10.20
C PHE A 3 -4.13 0.11 10.81
N ASP A 4 -4.16 -0.48 12.01
CA ASP A 4 -5.37 -0.59 12.82
C ASP A 4 -5.61 0.74 13.55
N LEU A 5 -6.57 1.52 13.05
CA LEU A 5 -6.82 2.89 13.47
C LEU A 5 -8.31 3.10 13.70
N SER A 6 -8.66 3.95 14.68
CA SER A 6 -10.07 4.23 14.99
C SER A 6 -10.78 5.08 13.91
N ARG A 7 -10.11 6.10 13.37
CA ARG A 7 -10.58 7.01 12.30
C ARG A 7 -9.51 8.01 11.89
N VAL A 8 -9.59 8.51 10.66
CA VAL A 8 -8.75 9.60 10.15
C VAL A 8 -9.58 10.90 10.12
N ARG A 9 -9.14 11.95 10.84
CA ARG A 9 -9.89 13.22 10.95
C ARG A 9 -9.17 14.44 10.38
N PHE A 10 -7.89 14.30 10.02
CA PHE A 10 -7.07 15.40 9.56
C PHE A 10 -7.69 16.06 8.33
N ASP A 11 -7.94 17.36 8.42
CA ASP A 11 -8.45 18.19 7.32
C ASP A 11 -7.70 19.52 7.31
N ALA A 12 -6.85 19.71 6.31
CA ALA A 12 -6.02 20.91 6.18
C ALA A 12 -6.85 22.21 6.07
N ARG A 13 -8.13 22.14 5.67
CA ARG A 13 -9.02 23.30 5.51
C ARG A 13 -9.55 23.86 6.83
N LYS A 14 -9.36 23.13 7.94
CA LYS A 14 -9.79 23.57 9.27
C LYS A 14 -8.74 24.44 9.98
N ASP A 15 -7.55 24.57 9.42
CA ASP A 15 -6.46 25.40 9.92
C ASP A 15 -6.08 25.15 11.40
N PHE A 16 -6.28 23.92 11.88
CA PHE A 16 -5.84 23.55 13.22
C PHE A 16 -4.30 23.56 13.30
N PHE A 17 -3.78 24.11 14.41
CA PHE A 17 -2.34 24.18 14.66
C PHE A 17 -1.80 22.92 15.36
N GLY A 18 -2.58 22.31 16.23
CA GLY A 18 -2.22 21.11 16.97
C GLY A 18 -3.37 20.60 17.82
N ILE A 19 -3.10 19.54 18.59
CA ILE A 19 -4.06 18.96 19.54
C ILE A 19 -3.76 19.42 20.98
N VAL A 20 -4.78 19.43 21.84
CA VAL A 20 -4.62 19.71 23.26
C VAL A 20 -5.32 18.62 24.07
N MET A 21 -4.56 17.94 24.93
CA MET A 21 -5.14 17.01 25.90
C MET A 21 -5.93 17.79 26.95
N GLN A 22 -7.18 17.41 27.16
CA GLN A 22 -8.01 18.02 28.20
C GLN A 22 -8.01 17.15 29.46
N GLN A 23 -7.94 17.79 30.62
CA GLN A 23 -7.89 17.11 31.91
C GLN A 23 -9.10 16.17 32.08
N GLY A 24 -8.84 14.92 32.48
CA GLY A 24 -9.86 13.93 32.79
C GLY A 24 -10.57 13.32 31.57
N ARG A 25 -10.12 13.59 30.33
CA ARG A 25 -10.70 12.99 29.12
C ARG A 25 -9.91 11.76 28.66
N VAL A 26 -10.62 10.83 28.04
CA VAL A 26 -10.06 9.63 27.40
C VAL A 26 -9.19 10.04 26.21
N GLN A 27 -8.05 9.38 26.04
CA GLN A 27 -7.17 9.54 24.88
C GLN A 27 -7.45 8.44 23.87
N LEU A 28 -7.54 8.78 22.58
CA LEU A 28 -7.63 7.81 21.49
C LEU A 28 -6.41 7.99 20.57
N ASP A 29 -6.09 6.94 19.81
CA ASP A 29 -5.08 6.96 18.76
C ASP A 29 -5.37 8.05 17.72
N ALA A 30 -6.65 8.30 17.43
CA ALA A 30 -7.09 9.28 16.45
C ALA A 30 -6.57 10.70 16.72
N GLU A 31 -6.47 11.13 17.98
CA GLU A 31 -5.90 12.43 18.31
C GLU A 31 -4.40 12.47 18.01
N TRP A 32 -3.64 11.45 18.43
CA TRP A 32 -2.20 11.37 18.16
C TRP A 32 -1.91 11.35 16.65
N ASN A 33 -2.65 10.54 15.90
CA ASN A 33 -2.51 10.45 14.45
C ASN A 33 -2.86 11.78 13.75
N GLU A 34 -3.89 12.47 14.22
CA GLU A 34 -4.25 13.80 13.71
C GLU A 34 -3.17 14.85 14.00
N TRP A 35 -2.48 14.77 15.15
CA TRP A 35 -1.35 15.63 15.46
C TRP A 35 -0.14 15.37 14.56
N VAL A 36 0.22 14.10 14.34
CA VAL A 36 1.30 13.71 13.44
C VAL A 36 1.01 14.18 12.01
N ALA A 37 -0.21 14.00 11.53
CA ALA A 37 -0.62 14.48 10.20
C ALA A 37 -0.52 16.01 10.06
N GLN A 38 -0.94 16.78 11.07
CA GLN A 38 -0.78 18.24 11.11
C GLN A 38 0.69 18.66 11.04
N LEU A 39 1.55 18.00 11.83
CA LEU A 39 2.98 18.29 11.84
C LEU A 39 3.64 17.95 10.49
N ALA A 40 3.35 16.77 9.94
CA ALA A 40 3.88 16.34 8.64
C ALA A 40 3.49 17.31 7.51
N ARG A 41 2.20 17.69 7.43
CA ARG A 41 1.72 18.65 6.42
C ARG A 41 2.36 20.03 6.58
N ARG A 42 2.64 20.47 7.81
CA ARG A 42 3.32 21.74 8.08
C ARG A 42 4.79 21.69 7.66
N ILE A 43 5.50 20.61 7.97
CA ILE A 43 6.90 20.40 7.55
C ILE A 43 6.99 20.40 6.03
N GLN A 44 6.08 19.68 5.36
CA GLN A 44 6.05 19.61 3.89
C GLN A 44 5.80 21.00 3.27
N ALA A 45 4.75 21.72 3.69
CA ALA A 45 4.50 23.07 3.16
C ALA A 45 5.62 24.04 3.46
N THR A 46 6.17 24.04 4.69
CA THR A 46 7.28 24.93 5.03
C THR A 46 8.49 24.66 4.14
N SER A 47 8.77 23.38 3.85
CA SER A 47 9.85 22.98 2.95
C SER A 47 9.60 23.47 1.53
N LEU A 48 8.38 23.31 1.01
CA LEU A 48 7.98 23.80 -0.31
C LEU A 48 8.09 25.34 -0.41
N ASP A 49 7.59 26.06 0.58
CA ASP A 49 7.55 27.53 0.58
C ASP A 49 8.96 28.13 0.76
N THR A 50 9.87 27.42 1.41
CA THR A 50 11.23 27.91 1.72
C THR A 50 12.25 27.52 0.65
N PHE A 51 12.17 26.29 0.13
CA PHE A 51 13.18 25.73 -0.78
C PHE A 51 12.69 25.66 -2.24
N GLY A 52 11.38 25.74 -2.47
CA GLY A 52 10.77 25.41 -3.76
C GLY A 52 10.45 23.91 -3.90
N GLY A 53 10.32 23.43 -5.14
CA GLY A 53 9.95 22.03 -5.43
C GLY A 53 11.01 21.02 -5.01
N THR A 54 12.05 20.83 -5.83
CA THR A 54 13.11 19.84 -5.60
C THR A 54 14.44 20.49 -5.21
N VAL A 55 15.00 20.12 -4.05
CA VAL A 55 16.26 20.70 -3.56
C VAL A 55 17.19 19.67 -2.92
N VAL A 56 18.45 19.68 -3.34
CA VAL A 56 19.56 19.00 -2.66
C VAL A 56 20.19 19.96 -1.63
N PRO A 57 20.24 19.62 -0.33
CA PRO A 57 20.84 20.47 0.69
C PRO A 57 22.34 20.70 0.45
N ARG A 58 22.80 21.94 0.66
CA ARG A 58 24.22 22.33 0.54
C ARG A 58 25.16 21.56 1.48
N THR A 59 24.62 20.97 2.55
CA THR A 59 25.38 20.15 3.50
C THR A 59 25.68 18.74 2.98
N THR A 60 24.95 18.29 1.96
CA THR A 60 25.12 17.01 1.26
C THR A 60 25.01 17.24 -0.26
N PRO A 61 25.96 17.96 -0.87
CA PRO A 61 25.85 18.43 -2.25
C PRO A 61 25.82 17.31 -3.29
N ASP A 62 26.32 16.12 -2.93
CA ASP A 62 26.31 14.92 -3.78
C ASP A 62 25.06 14.05 -3.57
N GLY A 63 24.09 14.51 -2.76
CA GLY A 63 22.85 13.78 -2.48
C GLY A 63 22.10 13.41 -3.76
N PHE A 64 21.92 12.11 -3.99
CA PHE A 64 21.26 11.56 -5.18
C PHE A 64 21.91 11.96 -6.52
N ARG A 65 23.17 12.42 -6.53
CA ARG A 65 23.90 12.62 -7.78
C ARG A 65 24.03 11.28 -8.51
N ILE A 66 23.68 11.26 -9.80
CA ILE A 66 23.77 10.07 -10.63
C ILE A 66 25.08 10.09 -11.41
N ASP A 67 25.98 9.16 -11.09
CA ASP A 67 27.25 8.97 -11.79
C ASP A 67 27.16 7.69 -12.65
N ALA A 68 27.17 7.83 -13.98
CA ALA A 68 27.13 6.70 -14.92
C ALA A 68 28.56 6.20 -15.21
N ILE A 69 28.89 4.98 -14.77
CA ILE A 69 30.24 4.41 -14.86
C ILE A 69 30.15 2.96 -15.34
N GLY A 70 30.85 2.62 -16.43
CA GLY A 70 31.01 1.24 -16.86
C GLY A 70 29.71 0.51 -17.24
N GLY A 71 28.65 1.26 -17.61
CA GLY A 71 27.33 0.70 -17.92
C GLY A 71 26.43 0.48 -16.69
N ASP A 72 26.82 1.02 -15.53
CA ASP A 72 26.03 1.02 -14.29
C ASP A 72 25.83 2.47 -13.80
N LEU A 73 24.89 2.68 -12.85
CA LEU A 73 24.67 3.97 -12.20
C LEU A 73 25.05 3.89 -10.73
N ARG A 74 25.79 4.89 -10.25
CA ARG A 74 26.03 5.12 -8.81
C ARG A 74 25.18 6.27 -8.32
N ILE A 75 24.55 6.06 -7.16
CA ILE A 75 23.61 7.00 -6.57
C ILE A 75 24.29 7.66 -5.36
N GLY A 76 24.56 8.96 -5.47
CA GLY A 76 25.28 9.72 -4.47
C GLY A 76 24.58 9.75 -3.10
N LEU A 77 25.40 9.78 -2.06
CA LEU A 77 24.96 9.78 -0.67
C LEU A 77 24.47 11.15 -0.24
N GLY A 78 23.46 11.18 0.62
CA GLY A 78 22.94 12.41 1.19
C GLY A 78 21.45 12.55 1.05
N ARG A 79 20.98 13.79 0.96
CA ARG A 79 19.57 14.13 1.10
C ARG A 79 19.07 14.89 -0.10
N ILE A 80 17.79 14.76 -0.37
CA ILE A 80 17.05 15.57 -1.34
C ILE A 80 15.63 15.79 -0.80
N HIS A 81 15.08 16.98 -1.02
CA HIS A 81 13.67 17.26 -0.77
C HIS A 81 12.94 17.19 -2.11
N VAL A 82 11.88 16.39 -2.21
CA VAL A 82 11.02 16.28 -3.40
C VAL A 82 9.61 16.64 -2.97
N ASP A 83 9.07 17.74 -3.50
CA ASP A 83 7.76 18.29 -3.11
C ASP A 83 7.58 18.42 -1.58
N GLY A 84 8.65 18.85 -0.92
CA GLY A 84 8.72 18.99 0.54
C GLY A 84 8.89 17.69 1.34
N LEU A 85 8.96 16.53 0.70
CA LEU A 85 9.30 15.25 1.33
C LEU A 85 10.82 15.11 1.44
N LEU A 86 11.33 14.96 2.66
CA LEU A 86 12.75 14.65 2.90
C LEU A 86 13.04 13.19 2.56
N VAL A 87 14.02 13.00 1.69
CA VAL A 87 14.52 11.70 1.26
C VAL A 87 16.01 11.59 1.59
N GLU A 88 16.42 10.47 2.16
CA GLU A 88 17.81 10.23 2.54
C GLU A 88 18.36 8.92 1.92
N ASN A 89 19.49 9.03 1.24
CA ASN A 89 20.32 7.89 0.86
C ASN A 89 21.43 7.73 1.91
N HIS A 90 21.23 6.77 2.82
CA HIS A 90 22.18 6.49 3.90
C HIS A 90 23.43 5.73 3.45
N GLY A 91 23.49 5.21 2.23
CA GLY A 91 24.64 4.47 1.73
C GLY A 91 24.84 3.08 2.30
N GLY A 92 25.82 2.37 1.73
CA GLY A 92 26.25 1.04 2.15
C GLY A 92 27.42 1.06 3.12
N ALA A 93 27.74 -0.12 3.66
CA ALA A 93 28.88 -0.34 4.55
C ALA A 93 30.23 0.07 3.91
N PRO A 94 31.22 0.49 4.72
CA PRO A 94 31.17 0.61 6.18
C PRO A 94 30.38 1.85 6.64
N ALA A 95 29.76 1.73 7.82
CA ALA A 95 29.05 2.82 8.46
C ALA A 95 30.02 3.70 9.26
N THR A 96 29.73 5.01 9.28
CA THR A 96 30.39 6.04 10.08
C THR A 96 29.34 6.83 10.86
N TRP A 97 29.72 7.52 11.92
CA TRP A 97 28.80 8.33 12.71
C TRP A 97 28.72 9.76 12.17
N ASP A 98 27.54 10.24 11.82
CA ASP A 98 27.28 11.65 11.54
C ASP A 98 26.94 12.40 12.85
N PRO A 99 27.83 13.25 13.37
CA PRO A 99 27.56 13.99 14.60
C PRO A 99 26.48 15.07 14.45
N ARG A 100 26.13 15.49 13.22
CA ARG A 100 25.13 16.55 13.00
C ARG A 100 23.71 16.06 13.21
N LEU A 101 23.43 14.83 12.79
CA LEU A 101 22.13 14.17 12.94
C LEU A 101 22.12 13.07 14.01
N ALA A 102 23.27 12.81 14.61
CA ALA A 102 23.46 11.74 15.59
C ALA A 102 22.96 10.39 15.06
N SER A 103 23.41 10.03 13.85
CA SER A 103 22.99 8.80 13.16
C SER A 103 24.15 8.10 12.46
N PRO A 104 24.10 6.76 12.30
CA PRO A 104 25.01 6.05 11.43
C PRO A 104 24.70 6.36 9.96
N THR A 105 25.73 6.63 9.16
CA THR A 105 25.66 6.83 7.72
C THR A 105 26.74 6.00 7.03
N GLY A 106 26.36 5.24 6.00
CA GLY A 106 27.25 4.50 5.13
C GLY A 106 28.21 5.40 4.36
N THR A 107 29.30 4.83 3.88
CA THR A 107 30.33 5.54 3.11
C THR A 107 30.40 5.11 1.65
N ALA A 108 29.72 4.01 1.29
CA ALA A 108 29.66 3.51 -0.08
C ALA A 108 28.35 3.96 -0.77
N ALA A 109 28.47 4.61 -1.93
CA ALA A 109 27.33 4.93 -2.78
C ALA A 109 26.74 3.65 -3.42
N PRO A 110 25.45 3.34 -3.21
CA PRO A 110 24.83 2.14 -3.78
C PRO A 110 24.80 2.24 -5.31
N GLY A 111 25.01 1.11 -5.97
CA GLY A 111 24.71 0.93 -7.38
C GLY A 111 23.21 0.89 -7.66
N TYR A 112 22.84 0.97 -8.94
CA TYR A 112 21.44 0.93 -9.37
C TYR A 112 20.72 -0.33 -8.89
N THR A 113 21.38 -1.49 -8.90
CA THR A 113 20.82 -2.78 -8.44
C THR A 113 20.87 -2.98 -6.93
N GLU A 114 21.51 -2.07 -6.18
CA GLU A 114 21.71 -2.15 -4.73
C GLU A 114 20.79 -1.18 -3.96
N GLN A 115 19.80 -0.61 -4.65
CA GLN A 115 18.84 0.30 -4.04
C GLN A 115 18.02 -0.40 -2.95
N PRO A 116 17.95 0.16 -1.74
CA PRO A 116 17.28 -0.49 -0.60
C PRO A 116 15.77 -0.68 -0.84
N TYR A 117 15.17 0.23 -1.61
CA TYR A 117 13.74 0.20 -1.88
C TYR A 117 13.39 -0.10 -3.33
N TYR A 118 14.35 -0.49 -4.18
CA TYR A 118 14.06 -0.97 -5.52
C TYR A 118 14.76 -2.32 -5.77
N PRO A 119 14.36 -3.38 -5.04
CA PRO A 119 15.02 -4.67 -5.15
C PRO A 119 14.82 -5.27 -6.55
N ALA A 120 15.90 -5.81 -7.13
CA ALA A 120 15.91 -6.38 -8.48
C ALA A 120 15.27 -5.44 -9.54
N PRO A 121 15.81 -4.22 -9.73
CA PRO A 121 15.23 -3.28 -10.66
C PRO A 121 15.38 -3.78 -12.11
N PRO A 122 14.54 -3.35 -13.06
CA PRO A 122 14.67 -3.69 -14.47
C PRO A 122 16.05 -3.32 -15.00
N ALA A 123 16.60 -4.14 -15.88
CA ALA A 123 17.90 -3.91 -16.49
C ALA A 123 17.97 -2.51 -17.14
N LEU A 124 19.14 -1.88 -17.05
CA LEU A 124 19.35 -0.58 -17.67
C LEU A 124 19.12 -0.68 -19.19
N PRO A 125 18.32 0.22 -19.78
CA PRO A 125 18.07 0.22 -21.22
C PRO A 125 19.37 0.43 -22.01
N ALA A 126 19.39 -0.10 -23.23
CA ALA A 126 20.54 -0.04 -24.12
C ALA A 126 20.33 1.04 -25.21
N GLY A 127 21.30 1.95 -25.33
CA GLY A 127 21.33 2.97 -26.38
C GLY A 127 20.40 4.16 -26.13
N GLY A 128 20.63 5.27 -26.82
CA GLY A 128 19.84 6.50 -26.66
C GLY A 128 20.11 7.26 -25.35
N PRO A 129 19.66 8.51 -25.25
CA PRO A 129 19.61 9.20 -23.96
C PRO A 129 18.36 8.74 -23.19
N HIS A 130 18.54 8.60 -21.88
CA HIS A 130 17.50 8.21 -20.95
C HIS A 130 17.32 9.29 -19.90
N LEU A 131 16.10 9.49 -19.43
CA LEU A 131 15.85 10.33 -18.26
C LEU A 131 15.94 9.46 -17.02
N VAL A 132 16.89 9.77 -16.15
CA VAL A 132 16.94 9.21 -14.80
C VAL A 132 16.13 10.11 -13.89
N TYR A 133 15.19 9.55 -13.14
CA TYR A 133 14.34 10.29 -12.22
C TYR A 133 14.25 9.60 -10.87
N LEU A 134 13.91 10.38 -9.85
CA LEU A 134 13.68 9.89 -8.50
C LEU A 134 12.18 9.82 -8.24
N ASP A 135 11.68 8.62 -8.00
CA ASP A 135 10.30 8.36 -7.57
C ASP A 135 10.27 8.30 -6.04
N VAL A 136 9.38 9.09 -5.42
CA VAL A 136 9.33 9.28 -3.96
C VAL A 136 7.89 9.20 -3.49
N TRP A 137 7.66 8.38 -2.47
CA TRP A 137 6.35 8.28 -1.82
C TRP A 137 6.49 7.83 -0.37
N GLN A 138 5.38 7.72 0.35
CA GLN A 138 5.35 7.16 1.69
C GLN A 138 4.60 5.83 1.68
N ARG A 139 5.11 4.84 2.41
CA ARG A 139 4.43 3.56 2.64
C ARG A 139 4.19 3.33 4.12
N ASP A 140 3.16 2.55 4.41
CA ASP A 140 2.88 2.01 5.73
C ASP A 140 3.80 0.82 5.99
N VAL A 141 4.36 0.71 7.19
CA VAL A 141 5.18 -0.42 7.65
C VAL A 141 4.66 -0.88 9.01
N THR A 142 4.31 -2.15 9.14
CA THR A 142 3.89 -2.76 10.42
C THR A 142 4.90 -3.81 10.88
N ALA A 143 4.62 -4.45 12.01
CA ALA A 143 5.42 -5.56 12.51
C ALA A 143 5.49 -6.76 11.54
N VAL A 144 4.55 -6.85 10.59
CA VAL A 144 4.54 -7.93 9.59
C VAL A 144 5.70 -7.79 8.61
N GLU A 145 6.14 -6.57 8.29
CA GLU A 145 7.31 -6.29 7.46
C GLU A 145 8.56 -6.09 8.31
N ASP A 146 8.46 -5.35 9.42
CA ASP A 146 9.59 -5.11 10.33
C ASP A 146 9.29 -5.66 11.73
N PRO A 147 9.72 -6.90 12.06
CA PRO A 147 9.49 -7.52 13.36
C PRO A 147 10.15 -6.74 14.50
N GLY A 148 11.10 -5.85 14.22
CA GLY A 148 11.69 -4.96 15.20
C GLY A 148 10.71 -3.94 15.79
N LEU A 149 9.52 -3.77 15.18
CA LEU A 149 8.44 -2.95 15.72
C LEU A 149 7.65 -3.64 16.85
N ILE A 150 7.87 -4.94 17.08
CA ILE A 150 7.34 -5.65 18.25
C ILE A 150 8.20 -5.27 19.45
N GLU A 151 7.58 -4.71 20.49
CA GLU A 151 8.28 -4.34 21.72
C GLU A 151 8.74 -5.62 22.46
N PRO A 152 10.07 -5.86 22.59
CA PRO A 152 10.57 -7.12 23.16
C PRO A 152 10.11 -7.38 24.59
N ALA A 153 9.83 -6.34 25.38
CA ALA A 153 9.41 -6.50 26.77
C ALA A 153 7.98 -7.05 26.94
N VAL A 154 7.08 -6.75 25.99
CA VAL A 154 5.66 -7.14 26.06
C VAL A 154 5.21 -8.06 24.92
N GLY A 155 6.00 -8.20 23.87
CA GLY A 155 5.74 -9.11 22.75
C GLY A 155 4.56 -8.70 21.86
N VAL A 156 4.20 -7.41 21.85
CA VAL A 156 3.14 -6.86 21.01
C VAL A 156 3.67 -5.71 20.16
N ASP A 157 3.10 -5.54 18.97
CA ASP A 157 3.30 -4.35 18.16
C ASP A 157 2.48 -3.20 18.73
N THR A 158 3.13 -2.07 18.99
CA THR A 158 2.49 -0.92 19.64
C THR A 158 2.08 0.16 18.65
N THR A 159 2.83 0.28 17.54
CA THR A 159 2.68 1.35 16.55
C THR A 159 3.25 0.92 15.19
N GLY A 160 2.67 1.42 14.11
CA GLY A 160 3.26 1.34 12.77
C GLY A 160 4.22 2.49 12.45
N ARG A 161 4.86 2.45 11.28
CA ARG A 161 5.72 3.52 10.77
C ARG A 161 5.29 3.94 9.38
N LEU A 162 5.22 5.25 9.15
CA LEU A 162 5.23 5.81 7.80
C LEU A 162 6.69 5.91 7.36
N GLN A 163 7.05 5.19 6.30
CA GLN A 163 8.39 5.18 5.74
C GLN A 163 8.40 5.95 4.41
N THR A 164 9.27 6.96 4.29
CA THR A 164 9.56 7.58 3.00
C THR A 164 10.40 6.63 2.17
N VAL A 165 9.89 6.30 0.99
CA VAL A 165 10.51 5.41 0.02
C VAL A 165 11.05 6.23 -1.14
N TRP A 166 12.18 5.79 -1.69
CA TRP A 166 12.76 6.36 -2.89
C TRP A 166 13.24 5.29 -3.86
N GLN A 167 13.08 5.54 -5.15
CA GLN A 167 13.59 4.69 -6.22
C GLN A 167 14.15 5.56 -7.34
N VAL A 168 15.39 5.32 -7.72
CA VAL A 168 15.96 5.82 -8.97
C VAL A 168 15.48 4.92 -10.09
N LYS A 169 14.70 5.50 -11.01
CA LYS A 169 14.10 4.85 -12.18
C LYS A 169 14.58 5.51 -13.46
N LEU A 170 14.38 4.81 -14.57
CA LEU A 170 14.72 5.30 -15.90
C LEU A 170 13.50 5.33 -16.81
N LEU A 171 13.34 6.44 -17.52
CA LEU A 171 12.45 6.55 -18.67
C LEU A 171 13.32 6.41 -19.94
N PRO A 172 13.17 5.33 -20.73
CA PRO A 172 13.98 5.10 -21.91
C PRO A 172 13.64 6.07 -23.06
N ASP A 173 14.57 6.21 -24.00
CA ASP A 173 14.38 6.85 -25.31
C ASP A 173 13.71 8.24 -25.30
N VAL A 174 14.26 9.18 -24.53
CA VAL A 174 13.73 10.56 -24.45
C VAL A 174 14.13 11.45 -25.65
N GLY A 175 14.49 10.84 -26.79
CA GLY A 175 14.82 11.54 -28.04
C GLY A 175 16.04 12.46 -27.90
N ASN A 176 15.97 13.69 -28.38
CA ASN A 176 17.06 14.68 -28.28
C ASN A 176 16.91 15.61 -27.07
N SER A 177 16.25 15.14 -26.01
CA SER A 177 16.00 15.95 -24.82
C SER A 177 17.30 16.25 -24.07
N SER A 178 17.35 17.43 -23.44
CA SER A 178 18.47 17.88 -22.62
C SER A 178 17.96 18.44 -21.30
N CYS A 179 18.86 18.83 -20.40
CA CYS A 179 18.49 19.50 -19.14
C CYS A 179 17.77 20.84 -19.35
N ALA A 180 17.74 21.39 -20.56
CA ALA A 180 16.99 22.61 -20.91
C ALA A 180 15.60 22.33 -21.51
N THR A 181 15.29 21.07 -21.83
CA THR A 181 13.98 20.67 -22.35
C THR A 181 12.95 20.79 -21.23
N PRO A 182 11.84 21.53 -21.41
CA PRO A 182 10.77 21.58 -20.43
C PRO A 182 10.17 20.20 -20.17
N ASP A 183 9.84 19.90 -18.91
CA ASP A 183 9.28 18.60 -18.50
C ASP A 183 8.05 18.19 -19.33
N ALA A 184 7.18 19.14 -19.67
CA ALA A 184 5.99 18.89 -20.47
C ALA A 184 6.29 18.41 -21.91
N ASP A 185 7.48 18.72 -22.43
CA ASP A 185 7.92 18.36 -23.78
C ASP A 185 8.76 17.07 -23.77
N LEU A 186 9.10 16.52 -22.60
CA LEU A 186 9.84 15.26 -22.49
C LEU A 186 8.95 14.09 -22.94
N PRO A 187 9.35 13.34 -23.99
CA PRO A 187 8.56 12.22 -24.50
C PRO A 187 8.28 11.19 -23.40
N GLY A 188 6.99 10.89 -23.17
CA GLY A 188 6.56 9.89 -22.18
C GLY A 188 6.56 10.34 -20.72
N TRP A 189 7.17 11.49 -20.39
CA TRP A 189 7.29 11.93 -18.99
C TRP A 189 5.94 12.23 -18.35
N ALA A 190 5.08 12.97 -19.04
CA ALA A 190 3.74 13.31 -18.55
C ALA A 190 2.88 12.06 -18.27
N ALA A 191 3.05 10.99 -19.06
CA ALA A 191 2.34 9.72 -18.83
C ALA A 191 2.94 8.96 -17.63
N ALA A 192 4.26 8.96 -17.48
CA ALA A 192 4.94 8.31 -16.36
C ALA A 192 4.59 8.96 -15.01
N THR A 193 4.50 10.29 -14.96
CA THR A 193 4.23 11.06 -13.73
C THR A 193 2.77 11.44 -13.51
N ALA A 194 1.86 11.04 -14.42
CA ALA A 194 0.44 11.34 -14.28
C ALA A 194 -0.08 10.89 -12.89
N PRO A 195 -0.80 11.72 -12.14
CA PRO A 195 -1.42 11.27 -10.89
C PRO A 195 -2.47 10.19 -11.19
N SER A 196 -2.83 9.38 -10.19
CA SER A 196 -3.96 8.46 -10.35
C SER A 196 -5.24 9.24 -10.64
N ALA A 197 -5.95 8.80 -11.68
CA ALA A 197 -7.22 9.40 -12.08
C ALA A 197 -8.39 8.92 -11.22
N GLY A 198 -8.23 7.81 -10.49
CA GLY A 198 -9.30 7.17 -9.75
C GLY A 198 -9.89 8.06 -8.65
N ARG A 199 -11.21 8.10 -8.56
CA ARG A 199 -11.96 8.76 -7.48
C ARG A 199 -13.01 7.81 -6.96
N LEU A 200 -13.17 7.78 -5.64
CA LEU A 200 -14.20 7.04 -4.94
C LEU A 200 -15.21 8.01 -4.32
N SER A 201 -16.49 7.71 -4.49
CA SER A 201 -17.56 8.28 -3.69
C SER A 201 -18.28 7.16 -2.94
N ASN A 202 -18.74 7.45 -1.73
CA ASN A 202 -19.53 6.51 -0.94
C ASN A 202 -20.91 7.10 -0.63
N ALA A 203 -21.87 6.21 -0.41
CA ALA A 203 -23.23 6.53 0.00
C ALA A 203 -23.81 5.39 0.84
N THR A 204 -25.04 5.55 1.30
CA THR A 204 -25.83 4.47 1.90
C THR A 204 -27.08 4.20 1.07
N GLY A 205 -27.51 2.94 1.00
CA GLY A 205 -28.69 2.50 0.27
C GLY A 205 -29.35 1.31 0.95
N ASP A 206 -30.59 1.03 0.55
CA ASP A 206 -31.32 -0.15 1.00
C ASP A 206 -31.02 -1.32 0.06
N PRO A 207 -30.29 -2.37 0.50
CA PRO A 207 -30.01 -3.53 -0.36
C PRO A 207 -31.26 -4.37 -0.67
N GLY A 208 -32.43 -4.04 -0.11
CA GLY A 208 -33.63 -4.86 -0.18
C GLY A 208 -33.53 -6.10 0.72
N GLY A 209 -34.64 -6.51 1.31
CA GLY A 209 -34.72 -7.67 2.21
C GLY A 209 -35.93 -7.58 3.13
N GLU A 210 -36.36 -8.72 3.72
CA GLU A 210 -37.45 -8.67 4.71
C GLU A 210 -37.01 -7.85 5.94
N PRO A 211 -37.87 -6.96 6.44
CA PRO A 211 -37.61 -6.22 7.66
C PRO A 211 -37.54 -7.20 8.84
N ASP A 212 -36.35 -7.40 9.38
CA ASP A 212 -36.17 -8.06 10.66
C ASP A 212 -36.72 -7.14 11.77
N PRO A 213 -37.79 -7.53 12.49
CA PRO A 213 -38.38 -6.70 13.54
C PRO A 213 -37.43 -6.43 14.73
N CYS A 214 -36.29 -7.14 14.81
CA CYS A 214 -35.21 -6.88 15.77
C CYS A 214 -34.15 -5.90 15.25
N ARG A 215 -34.22 -5.44 13.99
CA ARG A 215 -33.34 -4.44 13.41
C ARG A 215 -34.03 -3.08 13.33
N VAL A 216 -33.37 -2.06 13.87
CA VAL A 216 -33.89 -0.67 13.88
C VAL A 216 -34.18 -0.23 12.42
N PRO A 217 -35.41 0.19 12.10
CA PRO A 217 -35.75 0.70 10.77
C PRO A 217 -34.87 1.92 10.42
N PRO A 218 -34.38 2.05 9.18
CA PRO A 218 -33.30 2.98 8.90
C PRO A 218 -33.82 4.42 8.77
N ALA A 219 -33.33 5.31 9.63
CA ALA A 219 -33.34 6.75 9.35
C ALA A 219 -32.09 7.20 8.55
N ALA A 220 -31.02 6.38 8.47
CA ALA A 220 -29.70 6.80 7.96
C ALA A 220 -28.95 5.79 7.03
N GLY A 221 -29.58 4.69 6.61
CA GLY A 221 -29.06 3.79 5.56
C GLY A 221 -27.91 2.84 5.92
N TYR A 222 -26.99 3.19 6.84
CA TYR A 222 -25.99 2.23 7.38
C TYR A 222 -26.65 1.31 8.41
N ARG A 223 -26.43 -0.01 8.27
CA ARG A 223 -27.06 -1.05 9.11
C ARG A 223 -26.10 -1.73 10.09
N GLY A 224 -24.82 -1.37 10.09
CA GLY A 224 -23.85 -1.90 11.05
C GLY A 224 -24.01 -1.25 12.42
N LEU A 225 -23.68 -2.00 13.47
CA LEU A 225 -23.69 -1.51 14.86
C LEU A 225 -22.34 -0.89 15.27
N GLU A 226 -21.31 -1.13 14.46
CA GLU A 226 -19.91 -0.83 14.78
C GLU A 226 -19.40 0.38 14.02
N ASN A 227 -18.42 1.08 14.60
CA ASN A 227 -17.67 2.14 13.96
C ASN A 227 -16.45 1.53 13.25
N GLN A 228 -16.57 1.29 11.96
CA GLN A 228 -15.62 0.53 11.13
C GLN A 228 -14.78 1.47 10.25
N LEU A 229 -13.55 1.07 9.93
CA LEU A 229 -12.62 1.81 9.06
C LEU A 229 -12.46 1.10 7.72
N TYR A 230 -13.41 1.34 6.81
CA TYR A 230 -13.44 0.68 5.51
C TYR A 230 -12.26 1.09 4.65
N ARG A 231 -11.54 0.10 4.11
CA ARG A 231 -10.56 0.31 3.04
C ARG A 231 -11.10 -0.25 1.74
N VAL A 232 -11.16 0.59 0.71
CA VAL A 232 -11.39 0.18 -0.68
C VAL A 232 -10.09 0.38 -1.44
N GLN A 233 -9.57 -0.67 -2.06
CA GLN A 233 -8.27 -0.64 -2.74
C GLN A 233 -8.37 -1.22 -4.14
N VAL A 234 -7.77 -0.54 -5.12
CA VAL A 234 -7.56 -1.05 -6.48
C VAL A 234 -6.58 -2.23 -6.40
N HIS A 235 -7.02 -3.39 -6.86
CA HIS A 235 -6.18 -4.58 -6.99
C HIS A 235 -5.43 -4.51 -8.32
N THR A 236 -6.13 -4.72 -9.43
CA THR A 236 -5.56 -4.58 -10.78
C THR A 236 -5.89 -3.21 -11.36
N GLY A 237 -4.86 -2.43 -11.69
CA GLY A 237 -5.01 -1.13 -12.35
C GLY A 237 -5.52 -1.23 -13.79
N GLY A 238 -5.95 -0.11 -14.34
CA GLY A 238 -6.51 -0.03 -15.70
C GLY A 238 -7.59 1.04 -15.83
N PRO A 239 -8.26 1.15 -17.00
CA PRO A 239 -9.40 2.05 -17.17
C PRO A 239 -10.65 1.56 -16.42
N LEU A 240 -11.65 2.43 -16.32
CA LEU A 240 -12.99 2.07 -15.86
C LEU A 240 -13.55 0.87 -16.64
N GLY A 241 -14.21 -0.05 -15.95
CA GLY A 241 -14.77 -1.26 -16.55
C GLY A 241 -13.80 -2.44 -16.71
N THR A 242 -12.50 -2.23 -16.50
CA THR A 242 -11.49 -3.31 -16.51
C THR A 242 -10.66 -3.37 -15.24
N ALA A 243 -10.36 -2.22 -14.63
CA ALA A 243 -9.68 -2.19 -13.35
C ALA A 243 -10.51 -2.93 -12.29
N THR A 244 -9.85 -3.54 -11.32
CA THR A 244 -10.50 -4.30 -10.26
C THR A 244 -10.16 -3.75 -8.89
N PHE A 245 -11.03 -3.96 -7.93
CA PHE A 245 -10.86 -3.53 -6.55
C PHE A 245 -11.18 -4.66 -5.57
N LYS A 246 -10.75 -4.44 -4.34
CA LYS A 246 -10.96 -5.28 -3.18
C LYS A 246 -11.22 -4.37 -1.97
N TRP A 247 -11.85 -4.91 -0.94
CA TRP A 247 -12.20 -4.10 0.23
C TRP A 247 -12.15 -4.88 1.54
N SER A 248 -11.95 -4.14 2.63
CA SER A 248 -11.96 -4.65 3.99
C SER A 248 -12.67 -3.66 4.91
N ARG A 249 -13.35 -4.17 5.94
CA ARG A 249 -14.02 -3.35 6.95
C ARG A 249 -13.08 -2.85 8.05
N ASP A 250 -11.98 -3.57 8.28
CA ASP A 250 -10.99 -3.29 9.33
C ASP A 250 -9.68 -2.74 8.72
N ASN A 251 -9.78 -1.88 7.70
CA ASN A 251 -8.65 -1.34 6.95
C ASN A 251 -7.64 -2.39 6.43
N ALA A 252 -8.04 -3.65 6.22
CA ALA A 252 -7.16 -4.77 5.85
C ALA A 252 -5.98 -5.01 6.82
N THR A 253 -6.24 -4.86 8.13
CA THR A 253 -5.24 -4.98 9.20
C THR A 253 -4.91 -6.42 9.57
N VAL A 254 -5.85 -7.34 9.35
CA VAL A 254 -5.63 -8.78 9.58
C VAL A 254 -4.64 -9.31 8.55
N ALA A 255 -3.38 -9.39 8.95
CA ALA A 255 -2.28 -9.88 8.15
C ALA A 255 -1.31 -10.70 8.99
N SER A 256 -0.61 -11.63 8.35
CA SER A 256 0.46 -12.41 8.98
C SER A 256 1.57 -12.70 7.99
N ARG A 257 2.80 -12.76 8.50
CA ARG A 257 3.95 -13.18 7.72
C ARG A 257 3.80 -14.66 7.35
N ALA A 258 4.04 -14.97 6.09
CA ALA A 258 4.15 -16.35 5.63
C ALA A 258 5.61 -16.77 5.77
N SER A 259 5.86 -17.82 6.56
CA SER A 259 7.21 -18.37 6.75
C SER A 259 7.55 -19.44 5.73
N HIS A 260 6.54 -20.16 5.23
CA HIS A 260 6.73 -21.25 4.26
C HIS A 260 5.61 -21.28 3.24
N VAL A 261 5.93 -21.71 2.02
CA VAL A 261 4.96 -22.05 0.97
C VAL A 261 5.25 -23.47 0.53
N ASN A 262 4.31 -24.39 0.68
CA ASN A 262 4.57 -25.80 0.35
C ASN A 262 4.88 -26.01 -1.15
N ALA A 263 5.44 -27.17 -1.49
CA ALA A 263 5.85 -27.47 -2.86
C ALA A 263 4.69 -27.46 -3.87
N ALA A 264 3.47 -27.83 -3.45
CA ALA A 264 2.26 -27.76 -4.26
C ALA A 264 1.72 -26.32 -4.40
N ARG A 265 2.18 -25.39 -3.55
CA ARG A 265 1.80 -23.97 -3.46
C ARG A 265 0.34 -23.72 -3.13
N ASP A 266 -0.36 -24.73 -2.65
CA ASP A 266 -1.75 -24.66 -2.19
C ASP A 266 -1.84 -24.47 -0.67
N ARG A 267 -0.71 -24.41 0.05
CA ARG A 267 -0.69 -24.18 1.49
C ARG A 267 0.47 -23.28 1.90
N VAL A 268 0.18 -22.32 2.77
CA VAL A 268 1.18 -21.43 3.38
C VAL A 268 1.17 -21.59 4.89
N THR A 269 2.35 -21.59 5.50
CA THR A 269 2.51 -21.54 6.96
C THR A 269 2.69 -20.10 7.38
N VAL A 270 1.85 -19.62 8.29
CA VAL A 270 1.87 -18.24 8.79
C VAL A 270 2.36 -18.18 10.23
N GLU A 271 2.87 -17.02 10.65
CA GLU A 271 3.35 -16.85 12.03
C GLU A 271 2.19 -16.80 13.04
N SER A 272 1.04 -16.26 12.62
CA SER A 272 -0.18 -16.16 13.41
C SER A 272 -1.42 -16.37 12.53
N ILE A 273 -2.43 -17.05 13.08
CA ILE A 273 -3.77 -17.16 12.45
C ILE A 273 -4.62 -15.92 12.73
N GLY A 274 -4.30 -15.18 13.78
CA GLY A 274 -5.06 -14.04 14.24
C GLY A 274 -4.88 -13.78 15.72
N ARG A 275 -5.40 -12.65 16.18
CA ARG A 275 -5.30 -12.22 17.57
C ARG A 275 -6.41 -12.79 18.45
N ASP A 276 -7.62 -12.89 17.89
CA ASP A 276 -8.83 -13.32 18.56
C ASP A 276 -9.82 -13.93 17.54
N ASP A 277 -11.01 -14.32 17.98
CA ASP A 277 -12.01 -14.99 17.14
C ASP A 277 -12.56 -14.11 16.00
N VAL A 278 -12.41 -12.79 16.08
CA VAL A 278 -12.88 -11.81 15.09
C VAL A 278 -11.75 -11.40 14.16
N LEU A 279 -10.60 -11.00 14.72
CA LEU A 279 -9.41 -10.54 14.00
C LEU A 279 -8.47 -11.70 13.67
N ARG A 280 -8.97 -12.63 12.87
CA ARG A 280 -8.25 -13.84 12.42
C ARG A 280 -8.63 -14.26 11.00
N PHE A 281 -7.88 -15.20 10.44
CA PHE A 281 -8.28 -15.91 9.23
C PHE A 281 -9.34 -16.97 9.56
N HIS A 282 -10.36 -17.03 8.73
CA HIS A 282 -11.43 -18.02 8.74
C HIS A 282 -11.48 -18.79 7.42
N ASP A 283 -12.09 -19.98 7.46
CA ASP A 283 -12.36 -20.75 6.26
C ASP A 283 -13.25 -19.96 5.30
N GLY A 284 -12.91 -19.99 4.00
CA GLY A 284 -13.66 -19.29 2.97
C GLY A 284 -13.31 -17.82 2.78
N ASP A 285 -12.45 -17.24 3.64
CA ASP A 285 -11.98 -15.86 3.49
C ASP A 285 -11.18 -15.67 2.21
N TRP A 286 -11.28 -14.47 1.65
CA TRP A 286 -10.37 -14.01 0.62
C TRP A 286 -9.13 -13.40 1.25
N VAL A 287 -7.97 -13.90 0.84
CA VAL A 287 -6.68 -13.38 1.26
C VAL A 287 -5.83 -12.99 0.07
N GLU A 288 -4.98 -11.99 0.25
CA GLU A 288 -3.93 -11.63 -0.69
C GLU A 288 -2.58 -12.08 -0.15
N VAL A 289 -1.86 -12.86 -0.95
CA VAL A 289 -0.45 -13.15 -0.71
C VAL A 289 0.39 -12.12 -1.46
N THR A 290 1.28 -11.42 -0.75
CA THR A 290 2.16 -10.38 -1.32
C THR A 290 3.50 -10.36 -0.60
N ASP A 291 4.41 -9.51 -1.06
CA ASP A 291 5.72 -9.28 -0.48
C ASP A 291 6.27 -7.89 -0.84
N ASP A 292 7.43 -7.54 -0.28
CA ASP A 292 8.05 -6.22 -0.47
C ASP A 292 8.45 -5.97 -1.92
N HIS A 293 8.85 -7.00 -2.66
CA HIS A 293 9.15 -6.86 -4.08
C HIS A 293 7.90 -6.42 -4.85
N ARG A 294 6.76 -7.08 -4.65
CA ARG A 294 5.51 -6.70 -5.32
C ARG A 294 5.04 -5.31 -4.91
N GLU A 295 5.07 -5.00 -3.60
CA GLU A 295 4.66 -3.69 -3.10
C GLU A 295 5.54 -2.55 -3.67
N LEU A 296 6.86 -2.69 -3.63
CA LEU A 296 7.80 -1.67 -4.08
C LEU A 296 7.79 -1.50 -5.61
N HIS A 297 7.37 -2.50 -6.37
CA HIS A 297 7.19 -2.41 -7.82
C HIS A 297 5.76 -2.00 -8.23
N GLY A 298 4.86 -1.72 -7.27
CA GLY A 298 3.47 -1.36 -7.57
C GLY A 298 2.66 -2.49 -8.20
N LEU A 299 3.07 -3.74 -7.97
CA LEU A 299 2.40 -4.93 -8.51
C LEU A 299 1.34 -5.44 -7.52
N PRO A 300 0.16 -5.88 -7.99
CA PRO A 300 -0.83 -6.51 -7.13
C PRO A 300 -0.27 -7.78 -6.47
N GLY A 301 -0.78 -8.15 -5.30
CA GLY A 301 -0.58 -9.48 -4.72
C GLY A 301 -1.35 -10.56 -5.49
N VAL A 302 -1.40 -11.77 -4.95
CA VAL A 302 -2.20 -12.87 -5.49
C VAL A 302 -3.38 -13.10 -4.55
N LEU A 303 -4.60 -12.84 -5.04
CA LEU A 303 -5.82 -13.19 -4.30
C LEU A 303 -6.06 -14.70 -4.34
N ARG A 304 -6.35 -15.27 -3.17
CA ARG A 304 -6.75 -16.66 -2.99
C ARG A 304 -7.83 -16.76 -1.94
N ARG A 305 -8.77 -17.67 -2.20
CA ARG A 305 -9.74 -18.07 -1.20
C ARG A 305 -9.15 -19.18 -0.34
N ILE A 306 -9.26 -19.02 0.97
CA ILE A 306 -9.00 -20.09 1.93
C ILE A 306 -10.07 -21.16 1.74
N ARG A 307 -9.66 -22.42 1.65
CA ARG A 307 -10.57 -23.55 1.42
C ARG A 307 -11.70 -23.55 2.44
N VAL A 308 -12.92 -23.77 1.96
CA VAL A 308 -14.08 -23.93 2.83
C VAL A 308 -13.98 -25.28 3.55
N ALA A 309 -14.18 -25.29 4.87
CA ALA A 309 -14.13 -26.47 5.74
C ALA A 309 -12.75 -27.16 5.80
N GLY A 310 -11.88 -26.62 6.64
CA GLY A 310 -10.52 -27.13 6.89
C GLY A 310 -9.45 -26.43 6.06
N GLY A 311 -9.68 -25.17 5.69
CA GLY A 311 -8.66 -24.32 5.07
C GLY A 311 -7.70 -23.73 6.10
N VAL A 312 -8.19 -23.47 7.32
CA VAL A 312 -7.38 -22.97 8.44
C VAL A 312 -7.04 -24.10 9.40
N ASP A 313 -5.74 -24.35 9.59
CA ASP A 313 -5.22 -25.24 10.63
C ASP A 313 -4.51 -24.40 11.70
N GLU A 314 -5.15 -24.25 12.86
CA GLU A 314 -4.61 -23.47 13.98
C GLU A 314 -3.38 -24.12 14.62
N THR A 315 -3.33 -25.45 14.65
CA THR A 315 -2.23 -26.18 15.30
C THR A 315 -0.98 -26.12 14.43
N ALA A 316 -1.13 -26.32 13.12
CA ALA A 316 -0.05 -26.20 12.15
C ALA A 316 0.24 -24.74 11.73
N ARG A 317 -0.60 -23.78 12.14
CA ARG A 317 -0.61 -22.39 11.68
C ARG A 317 -0.52 -22.28 10.17
N SER A 318 -1.42 -22.98 9.48
CA SER A 318 -1.40 -23.04 8.03
C SER A 318 -2.73 -22.65 7.40
N LEU A 319 -2.65 -22.02 6.24
CA LEU A 319 -3.77 -21.63 5.40
C LEU A 319 -3.66 -22.43 4.10
N SER A 320 -4.70 -23.19 3.79
CA SER A 320 -4.82 -23.98 2.56
C SER A 320 -5.81 -23.31 1.60
N PHE A 321 -5.44 -23.22 0.33
CA PHE A 321 -6.20 -22.52 -0.70
C PHE A 321 -6.97 -23.50 -1.60
N ASP A 322 -8.03 -22.99 -2.23
CA ASP A 322 -8.77 -23.72 -3.27
C ASP A 322 -7.93 -23.91 -4.54
N VAL A 323 -7.10 -22.90 -4.85
CA VAL A 323 -6.23 -22.87 -6.04
C VAL A 323 -4.81 -22.54 -5.60
N ALA A 324 -3.83 -23.29 -6.11
CA ALA A 324 -2.43 -23.06 -5.82
C ALA A 324 -1.95 -21.65 -6.23
N LEU A 325 -0.98 -21.11 -5.50
CA LEU A 325 -0.26 -19.90 -5.90
C LEU A 325 0.55 -20.16 -7.17
N PRO A 326 0.66 -19.16 -8.08
CA PRO A 326 1.47 -19.31 -9.28
C PRO A 326 2.96 -19.51 -8.93
N ALA A 327 3.65 -20.32 -9.73
CA ALA A 327 5.07 -20.61 -9.53
C ALA A 327 5.95 -19.38 -9.76
N GLY A 328 7.08 -19.29 -9.04
CA GLY A 328 8.10 -18.27 -9.25
C GLY A 328 7.81 -16.88 -8.65
N LEU A 329 6.61 -16.66 -8.09
CA LEU A 329 6.24 -15.36 -7.53
C LEU A 329 6.80 -15.12 -6.13
N PHE A 330 6.74 -16.14 -5.28
CA PHE A 330 7.20 -16.12 -3.90
C PHE A 330 8.34 -17.14 -3.78
N PRO A 331 9.61 -16.71 -3.84
CA PRO A 331 10.76 -17.62 -3.86
C PRO A 331 10.89 -18.29 -2.50
N THR A 332 11.19 -19.59 -2.55
CA THR A 332 11.45 -20.41 -1.37
C THR A 332 12.78 -21.14 -1.50
N ASP A 333 13.42 -21.44 -0.38
CA ASP A 333 14.59 -22.30 -0.34
C ASP A 333 14.24 -23.80 -0.50
N ALA A 334 15.25 -24.67 -0.34
CA ALA A 334 15.06 -26.11 -0.43
C ALA A 334 14.13 -26.67 0.66
N GLN A 335 14.02 -25.98 1.80
CA GLN A 335 13.15 -26.31 2.94
C GLN A 335 11.76 -25.70 2.79
N GLN A 336 11.45 -25.05 1.66
CA GLN A 336 10.20 -24.35 1.39
C GLN A 336 9.99 -23.10 2.24
N ALA A 337 11.04 -22.59 2.90
CA ALA A 337 10.99 -21.34 3.64
C ALA A 337 11.04 -20.16 2.68
N THR A 338 10.20 -19.16 2.91
CA THR A 338 10.18 -17.93 2.10
C THR A 338 11.42 -17.09 2.33
N ASP A 339 11.85 -16.34 1.32
CA ASP A 339 12.94 -15.36 1.47
C ASP A 339 12.62 -14.32 2.57
N PRO A 340 13.39 -14.27 3.67
CA PRO A 340 13.13 -13.34 4.76
C PRO A 340 13.28 -11.88 4.34
N ALA A 341 14.10 -11.56 3.34
CA ALA A 341 14.30 -10.18 2.87
C ALA A 341 13.11 -9.66 2.05
N ARG A 342 12.24 -10.54 1.55
CA ARG A 342 11.02 -10.16 0.83
C ARG A 342 9.83 -9.94 1.76
N HIS A 343 9.87 -10.42 3.00
CA HIS A 343 8.75 -10.30 3.94
C HIS A 343 7.41 -10.78 3.33
N THR A 344 7.41 -12.01 2.80
CA THR A 344 6.19 -12.63 2.24
C THR A 344 5.10 -12.69 3.31
N ARG A 345 3.88 -12.29 2.96
CA ARG A 345 2.77 -12.11 3.89
C ARG A 345 1.42 -12.37 3.26
N VAL A 346 0.47 -12.72 4.11
CA VAL A 346 -0.93 -12.98 3.78
C VAL A 346 -1.80 -11.95 4.47
N ARG A 347 -2.78 -11.40 3.75
CA ARG A 347 -3.68 -10.34 4.25
C ARG A 347 -5.12 -10.65 3.93
N ARG A 348 -6.01 -10.55 4.91
CA ARG A 348 -7.45 -10.79 4.76
C ARG A 348 -8.16 -9.62 4.09
N TRP A 349 -9.15 -9.94 3.27
CA TRP A 349 -10.11 -9.02 2.67
C TRP A 349 -11.52 -9.54 2.93
N ASP A 350 -12.45 -8.66 3.28
CA ASP A 350 -13.79 -9.04 3.80
C ASP A 350 -14.83 -9.24 2.70
N GLN A 351 -14.43 -9.06 1.44
CA GLN A 351 -15.28 -9.33 0.29
C GLN A 351 -15.66 -10.81 0.21
N SER A 352 -16.94 -11.09 -0.03
CA SER A 352 -17.44 -12.44 -0.23
C SER A 352 -18.81 -12.43 -0.90
N GLY A 353 -19.23 -13.57 -1.44
CA GLY A 353 -20.59 -13.76 -1.95
C GLY A 353 -20.95 -12.87 -3.14
N ALA A 354 -22.25 -12.62 -3.30
CA ALA A 354 -22.79 -11.90 -4.45
C ALA A 354 -22.57 -10.38 -4.35
N VAL A 355 -21.81 -9.83 -5.30
CA VAL A 355 -21.66 -8.39 -5.52
C VAL A 355 -22.87 -7.89 -6.29
N ARG A 356 -23.53 -6.85 -5.77
CA ARG A 356 -24.77 -6.32 -6.34
C ARG A 356 -24.66 -4.83 -6.66
N ARG A 357 -25.36 -4.40 -7.70
CA ARG A 357 -25.61 -2.98 -7.96
C ARG A 357 -26.64 -2.42 -6.98
N GLU A 358 -26.74 -1.09 -6.92
CA GLU A 358 -27.76 -0.39 -6.12
C GLU A 358 -29.19 -0.82 -6.43
N ASP A 359 -29.49 -1.23 -7.66
CA ASP A 359 -30.79 -1.76 -8.09
C ASP A 359 -31.05 -3.23 -7.67
N GLY A 360 -30.12 -3.85 -6.96
CA GLY A 360 -30.18 -5.24 -6.50
C GLY A 360 -29.67 -6.28 -7.51
N THR A 361 -29.34 -5.89 -8.74
CA THR A 361 -28.81 -6.77 -9.79
C THR A 361 -27.46 -7.36 -9.37
N ALA A 362 -27.35 -8.69 -9.40
CA ALA A 362 -26.07 -9.36 -9.17
C ALA A 362 -25.12 -9.15 -10.36
N VAL A 363 -23.88 -8.75 -10.07
CA VAL A 363 -22.83 -8.49 -11.08
C VAL A 363 -21.83 -9.64 -11.12
N ALA A 364 -21.44 -10.14 -9.95
CA ALA A 364 -20.52 -11.25 -9.78
C ALA A 364 -20.83 -11.97 -8.46
N ASN A 365 -20.39 -13.21 -8.31
CA ASN A 365 -20.40 -13.91 -7.04
C ASN A 365 -18.99 -14.42 -6.74
N LEU A 366 -18.37 -13.85 -5.71
CA LEU A 366 -17.00 -14.16 -5.33
C LEU A 366 -16.86 -15.56 -4.74
N ASN A 367 -17.96 -16.24 -4.43
CA ASN A 367 -17.93 -17.61 -3.93
C ASN A 367 -18.05 -18.68 -5.05
N ASP A 368 -18.27 -18.28 -6.30
CA ASP A 368 -18.37 -19.20 -7.43
C ASP A 368 -17.03 -19.87 -7.73
N ALA A 369 -17.09 -21.12 -8.21
CA ALA A 369 -15.90 -21.86 -8.61
C ALA A 369 -15.21 -21.15 -9.79
N GLY A 370 -13.93 -20.83 -9.64
CA GLY A 370 -13.15 -20.10 -10.65
C GLY A 370 -13.21 -18.58 -10.53
N SER A 371 -13.87 -18.03 -9.50
CA SER A 371 -13.69 -16.62 -9.14
C SER A 371 -12.23 -16.32 -8.80
N ASP A 372 -11.71 -15.21 -9.31
CA ASP A 372 -10.37 -14.69 -8.94
C ASP A 372 -10.42 -13.82 -7.67
N GLY A 373 -11.61 -13.57 -7.15
CA GLY A 373 -11.86 -12.88 -5.89
C GLY A 373 -11.88 -11.36 -6.00
N ASP A 374 -11.39 -10.76 -7.08
CA ASP A 374 -11.45 -9.32 -7.30
C ASP A 374 -12.78 -8.87 -7.91
N ILE A 375 -13.12 -7.60 -7.67
CA ILE A 375 -14.38 -7.00 -8.11
C ILE A 375 -14.08 -6.00 -9.21
N VAL A 376 -14.71 -6.14 -10.37
CA VAL A 376 -14.54 -5.18 -11.47
C VAL A 376 -15.11 -3.81 -11.07
N ILE A 377 -14.30 -2.76 -11.22
CA ILE A 377 -14.72 -1.37 -11.08
C ILE A 377 -15.71 -1.08 -12.23
N PRO A 378 -16.97 -0.74 -11.92
CA PRO A 378 -17.98 -0.58 -12.96
C PRO A 378 -17.74 0.72 -13.75
N ALA A 379 -18.47 0.86 -14.86
CA ALA A 379 -18.51 2.12 -15.60
C ALA A 379 -19.04 3.28 -14.72
N ASP A 380 -18.67 4.50 -15.08
CA ASP A 380 -19.07 5.71 -14.34
C ASP A 380 -20.60 5.80 -14.18
N GLY A 381 -21.03 6.34 -13.04
CA GLY A 381 -22.44 6.42 -12.65
C GLY A 381 -23.03 5.14 -12.06
N SER A 382 -22.31 4.01 -12.07
CA SER A 382 -22.76 2.77 -11.43
C SER A 382 -22.28 2.68 -9.98
N ARG A 383 -23.15 2.19 -9.10
CA ARG A 383 -22.84 1.95 -7.68
C ARG A 383 -22.93 0.47 -7.33
N LEU A 384 -22.03 0.02 -6.46
CA LEU A 384 -21.99 -1.35 -5.94
C LEU A 384 -22.18 -1.35 -4.43
N PHE A 385 -22.90 -2.34 -3.92
CA PHE A 385 -22.96 -2.63 -2.50
C PHE A 385 -21.68 -3.33 -2.04
N LEU A 386 -21.11 -2.87 -0.92
CA LEU A 386 -20.10 -3.62 -0.17
C LEU A 386 -20.79 -4.55 0.84
N GLU A 387 -21.32 -3.97 1.92
CA GLU A 387 -22.09 -4.64 2.95
C GLU A 387 -22.91 -3.65 3.77
N HIS A 388 -23.86 -4.13 4.58
CA HIS A 388 -24.61 -3.30 5.54
C HIS A 388 -25.23 -2.00 4.96
N GLY A 389 -25.56 -2.00 3.67
CA GLY A 389 -26.11 -0.84 2.96
C GLY A 389 -25.08 0.19 2.48
N ILE A 390 -23.78 -0.07 2.64
CA ILE A 390 -22.71 0.80 2.11
C ILE A 390 -22.62 0.64 0.60
N LEU A 391 -22.67 1.76 -0.10
CA LEU A 391 -22.50 1.87 -1.53
C LEU A 391 -21.18 2.56 -1.85
N VAL A 392 -20.53 2.09 -2.92
CA VAL A 392 -19.38 2.74 -3.52
C VAL A 392 -19.62 3.02 -5.00
N ALA A 393 -19.12 4.16 -5.47
CA ALA A 393 -19.09 4.54 -6.88
C ALA A 393 -17.69 5.01 -7.24
N PHE A 394 -17.26 4.68 -8.45
CA PHE A 394 -15.95 5.04 -8.98
C PHE A 394 -16.10 5.97 -10.17
N SER A 395 -15.22 6.95 -10.27
CA SER A 395 -15.08 7.84 -11.43
C SER A 395 -13.61 8.07 -11.72
N ALA A 396 -13.32 8.61 -12.91
CA ALA A 396 -11.99 9.02 -13.32
C ALA A 396 -11.98 10.54 -13.58
N THR A 397 -10.88 11.21 -13.26
CA THR A 397 -10.73 12.67 -13.51
C THR A 397 -10.74 13.06 -14.99
N SER A 398 -10.50 12.09 -15.88
CA SER A 398 -10.56 12.25 -17.33
C SER A 398 -11.08 10.95 -17.97
N PRO A 399 -11.62 11.00 -19.20
CA PRO A 399 -12.09 9.81 -19.91
C PRO A 399 -11.02 8.72 -20.09
N ASP A 400 -9.77 9.13 -20.32
CA ASP A 400 -8.62 8.22 -20.46
C ASP A 400 -7.88 7.98 -19.14
N GLY A 401 -8.49 8.38 -18.02
CA GLY A 401 -7.91 8.25 -16.70
C GLY A 401 -7.77 6.80 -16.26
N LEU A 402 -6.58 6.43 -15.78
CA LEU A 402 -6.28 5.08 -15.31
C LEU A 402 -6.27 5.02 -13.78
N PHE A 403 -6.82 3.92 -13.25
CA PHE A 403 -6.61 3.49 -11.87
C PHE A 403 -5.25 2.80 -11.78
N ARG A 404 -4.52 3.03 -10.68
CA ARG A 404 -3.24 2.38 -10.40
C ARG A 404 -3.42 1.32 -9.33
N SER A 405 -2.74 0.17 -9.50
CA SER A 405 -2.70 -0.86 -8.47
C SER A 405 -2.19 -0.28 -7.16
N GLY A 406 -2.90 -0.57 -6.06
CA GLY A 406 -2.56 -0.06 -4.73
C GLY A 406 -3.25 1.25 -4.34
N ASP A 407 -3.83 2.00 -5.29
CA ASP A 407 -4.68 3.16 -4.98
C ASP A 407 -5.78 2.74 -4.00
N HIS A 408 -5.99 3.55 -2.97
CA HIS A 408 -6.95 3.19 -1.94
C HIS A 408 -7.57 4.41 -1.26
N TRP A 409 -8.72 4.16 -0.65
CA TRP A 409 -9.49 5.10 0.14
C TRP A 409 -9.82 4.45 1.48
N VAL A 410 -9.76 5.26 2.53
CA VAL A 410 -9.98 4.87 3.94
C VAL A 410 -11.00 5.80 4.57
#